data_AF-A0A2T2TSC9-F1
#
_entry.id   AF-A0A2T2TSC9-F1
#
_cell.length_a   1.000
_cell.length_b   1.000
_cell.length_c   1.000
_cell.angle_alpha   90.00
_cell.angle_beta   90.00
_cell.angle_gamma   90.00
#
_symmetry.space_group_name_H-M   'P 1'
#
loop_
_entity.id
_entity.type
_entity.pdbx_description
1 polymer ?
#
loop_
_entity_poly.entity_id
_entity_poly.type
_entity_poly.pdbx_seq_one_letter_code
_entity_poly.pdbx_strand_id
1 'polypeptide(L)'
;MIWHHRQEIGSVGELPLSSHNAPSRMSTDARDLGPESPSVSDLKGSADRERLEKRTLLGDGEEAPEAPTPDVEALRALVEDVDCQCAPYQSVAVAAVQILERALRYEREAAEAALSLGQQEKLRSMVEVADQTASVLRDTLNSQGHKVMHLCAKEPLSDPGWDPQSSGQPWWFVLTDALEVLEEGTDQMASLTTGQPPDSPARELSQLIAKLLWSHHDALLLEAEEWIS
;
A
#
# COMPACT_ATOMS: atom_id res chain seq x y z
N MET A 1 9.35 -12.05 57.46
CA MET A 1 7.89 -12.12 57.66
C MET A 1 7.28 -12.63 56.37
N ILE A 2 6.91 -13.91 56.35
CA ILE A 2 5.52 -14.41 56.30
C ILE A 2 5.03 -14.55 54.86
N TRP A 3 5.07 -15.81 54.44
CA TRP A 3 4.35 -16.37 53.31
C TRP A 3 2.83 -16.24 53.52
N HIS A 4 2.08 -15.93 52.47
CA HIS A 4 0.73 -16.45 52.33
C HIS A 4 0.44 -16.86 50.89
N HIS A 5 0.38 -18.17 50.72
CA HIS A 5 -0.34 -18.90 49.69
C HIS A 5 -1.83 -18.54 49.74
N ARG A 6 -2.45 -18.28 48.58
CA ARG A 6 -3.88 -18.57 48.38
C ARG A 6 -4.13 -18.93 46.92
N GLN A 7 -4.31 -20.23 46.73
CA GLN A 7 -4.89 -20.90 45.58
C GLN A 7 -6.41 -20.87 45.76
N GLU A 8 -7.18 -20.50 44.73
CA GLU A 8 -8.58 -20.92 44.60
C GLU A 8 -8.78 -21.54 43.22
N ILE A 9 -9.37 -22.73 43.25
CA ILE A 9 -9.65 -23.64 42.16
C ILE A 9 -11.17 -23.67 42.03
N GLY A 10 -11.67 -23.69 40.81
CA GLY A 10 -13.02 -24.13 40.47
C GLY A 10 -13.53 -23.44 39.20
N SER A 11 -14.31 -24.06 38.33
CA SER A 11 -14.76 -25.44 38.20
C SER A 11 -15.46 -25.53 36.84
N VAL A 12 -15.08 -26.52 36.03
CA VAL A 12 -15.90 -27.43 35.20
C VAL A 12 -17.21 -26.93 34.55
N GLY A 13 -17.29 -27.17 33.24
CA GLY A 13 -18.53 -27.51 32.50
C GLY A 13 -18.71 -26.69 31.22
N GLU A 14 -19.13 -27.19 30.06
CA GLU A 14 -19.52 -28.52 29.57
C GLU A 14 -19.75 -28.34 28.05
N LEU A 15 -19.26 -29.26 27.22
CA LEU A 15 -19.68 -29.39 25.82
C LEU A 15 -21.02 -30.15 25.79
N PRO A 16 -21.86 -29.94 24.76
CA PRO A 16 -22.67 -31.01 24.24
C PRO A 16 -22.40 -31.29 22.76
N LEU A 17 -22.24 -32.59 22.51
CA LEU A 17 -22.25 -33.28 21.23
C LEU A 17 -23.67 -33.39 20.63
N SER A 18 -23.67 -33.72 19.34
CA SER A 18 -24.68 -34.51 18.61
C SER A 18 -25.94 -33.80 18.11
N SER A 19 -26.17 -33.85 16.78
CA SER A 19 -26.91 -34.98 16.17
C SER A 19 -27.16 -34.81 14.66
N HIS A 20 -26.90 -35.90 13.95
CA HIS A 20 -27.46 -36.42 12.69
C HIS A 20 -28.63 -35.70 11.99
N ASN A 21 -28.56 -35.57 10.66
CA ASN A 21 -29.27 -36.46 9.71
C ASN A 21 -29.10 -36.01 8.25
N ALA A 22 -28.73 -36.96 7.39
CA ALA A 22 -29.11 -36.96 5.97
C ALA A 22 -30.31 -37.90 5.80
N PRO A 23 -31.15 -37.69 4.78
CA PRO A 23 -31.29 -38.78 3.80
C PRO A 23 -31.51 -38.31 2.34
N SER A 24 -30.98 -39.11 1.39
CA SER A 24 -31.62 -39.69 0.18
C SER A 24 -32.55 -38.83 -0.72
N ARG A 25 -32.72 -39.02 -2.04
CA ARG A 25 -32.18 -39.86 -3.13
C ARG A 25 -33.01 -39.47 -4.40
N MET A 26 -32.52 -39.87 -5.58
CA MET A 26 -33.25 -40.11 -6.86
C MET A 26 -33.68 -38.88 -7.68
N SER A 27 -33.12 -38.62 -8.88
CA SER A 27 -33.11 -39.39 -10.15
C SER A 27 -34.39 -39.20 -10.97
N THR A 28 -34.30 -38.52 -12.12
CA THR A 28 -35.02 -38.93 -13.35
C THR A 28 -34.26 -38.44 -14.58
N ASP A 29 -34.14 -39.36 -15.53
CA ASP A 29 -33.37 -39.34 -16.75
C ASP A 29 -34.31 -39.13 -17.96
N ALA A 30 -33.70 -38.87 -19.13
CA ALA A 30 -34.13 -39.26 -20.47
C ALA A 30 -35.00 -38.34 -21.37
N ARG A 31 -34.34 -37.92 -22.48
CA ARG A 31 -34.70 -38.08 -23.92
C ARG A 31 -35.83 -37.18 -24.49
N ASP A 32 -35.85 -36.72 -25.75
CA ASP A 32 -35.27 -37.23 -27.00
C ASP A 32 -35.37 -36.16 -28.14
N LEU A 33 -34.38 -36.20 -29.05
CA LEU A 33 -34.40 -36.02 -30.53
C LEU A 33 -34.82 -34.69 -31.23
N GLY A 34 -33.90 -34.21 -32.10
CA GLY A 34 -34.05 -33.13 -33.12
C GLY A 34 -34.81 -33.57 -34.40
N PRO A 35 -34.46 -33.17 -35.64
CA PRO A 35 -33.47 -32.19 -36.18
C PRO A 35 -34.19 -31.03 -36.94
N GLU A 36 -33.53 -30.01 -37.50
CA GLU A 36 -33.14 -29.92 -38.93
C GLU A 36 -32.42 -28.57 -39.16
N SER A 37 -31.32 -28.58 -39.91
CA SER A 37 -30.76 -27.39 -40.59
C SER A 37 -31.32 -27.35 -42.02
N PRO A 38 -31.40 -26.21 -42.71
CA PRO A 38 -30.21 -25.79 -43.48
C PRO A 38 -30.04 -24.28 -43.76
N SER A 39 -28.82 -23.98 -44.19
CA SER A 39 -28.44 -22.96 -45.19
C SER A 39 -28.34 -21.50 -44.78
N VAL A 40 -27.09 -21.14 -44.45
CA VAL A 40 -26.49 -19.85 -44.76
C VAL A 40 -26.48 -19.65 -46.28
N SER A 41 -26.99 -18.51 -46.74
CA SER A 41 -26.57 -17.88 -48.00
C SER A 41 -26.59 -16.37 -47.80
N ASP A 42 -25.42 -15.80 -47.99
CA ASP A 42 -25.04 -14.41 -47.92
C ASP A 42 -26.03 -13.45 -48.59
N LEU A 43 -26.30 -12.32 -47.93
CA LEU A 43 -26.47 -10.98 -48.52
C LEU A 43 -26.86 -9.96 -47.43
N LYS A 44 -25.98 -9.74 -46.44
CA LYS A 44 -26.03 -8.51 -45.63
C LYS A 44 -24.71 -8.17 -44.91
N GLY A 45 -23.58 -8.46 -45.55
CA GLY A 45 -22.25 -8.27 -44.96
C GLY A 45 -21.59 -6.91 -45.19
N SER A 46 -22.30 -5.89 -45.70
CA SER A 46 -21.65 -4.63 -46.10
C SER A 46 -22.13 -3.38 -45.36
N ALA A 47 -23.29 -3.40 -44.70
CA ALA A 47 -23.81 -2.20 -44.01
C ALA A 47 -23.49 -2.17 -42.51
N ASP A 48 -23.26 -3.33 -41.88
CA ASP A 48 -22.90 -3.39 -40.45
C ASP A 48 -21.40 -3.20 -40.21
N ARG A 49 -20.54 -3.42 -41.23
CA ARG A 49 -19.10 -3.24 -41.12
C ARG A 49 -18.69 -1.75 -41.00
N GLU A 50 -19.31 -0.87 -41.79
CA GLU A 50 -19.09 0.59 -41.68
C GLU A 50 -19.66 1.18 -40.37
N ARG A 51 -20.64 0.51 -39.75
CA ARG A 51 -21.22 0.96 -38.48
C ARG A 51 -20.41 0.50 -37.26
N LEU A 52 -19.66 -0.59 -37.39
CA LEU A 52 -18.70 -1.03 -36.38
C LEU A 52 -17.43 -0.16 -36.38
N GLU A 53 -16.95 0.25 -37.56
CA GLU A 53 -15.77 1.11 -37.69
C GLU A 53 -16.02 2.51 -37.09
N LYS A 54 -17.25 3.03 -37.14
CA LYS A 54 -17.64 4.30 -36.50
C LYS A 54 -17.87 4.22 -34.99
N ARG A 55 -17.93 3.02 -34.41
CA ARG A 55 -17.99 2.81 -32.95
C ARG A 55 -16.63 2.50 -32.33
N THR A 56 -15.61 2.32 -33.14
CA THR A 56 -14.24 2.00 -32.71
C THR A 56 -13.35 3.26 -32.60
N LEU A 57 -13.92 4.45 -32.80
CA LEU A 57 -13.21 5.75 -32.74
C LEU A 57 -13.61 6.62 -31.52
N LEU A 58 -14.08 5.98 -30.45
CA LEU A 58 -14.23 6.59 -29.12
C LEU A 58 -13.62 5.64 -28.08
N GLY A 59 -12.42 5.15 -28.34
CA GLY A 59 -11.48 4.82 -27.30
C GLY A 59 -10.58 6.03 -27.18
N ASP A 60 -11.09 7.08 -26.52
CA ASP A 60 -10.18 7.97 -25.81
C ASP A 60 -9.35 7.02 -24.96
N GLY A 61 -8.05 6.96 -25.24
CA GLY A 61 -7.15 6.33 -24.30
C GLY A 61 -7.30 7.17 -23.04
N GLU A 62 -8.15 6.72 -22.12
CA GLU A 62 -7.86 6.88 -20.70
C GLU A 62 -6.51 6.19 -20.54
N GLU A 63 -5.46 6.94 -20.87
CA GLU A 63 -4.21 6.92 -20.16
C GLU A 63 -4.66 6.96 -18.70
N ALA A 64 -4.74 5.76 -18.10
CA ALA A 64 -5.01 5.61 -16.68
C ALA A 64 -4.15 6.66 -16.00
N PRO A 65 -4.72 7.54 -15.14
CA PRO A 65 -4.01 8.70 -14.65
C PRO A 65 -2.64 8.23 -14.18
N GLU A 66 -1.60 8.61 -14.93
CA GLU A 66 -0.23 8.22 -14.64
C GLU A 66 -0.02 8.63 -13.19
N ALA A 67 0.14 7.63 -12.31
CA ALA A 67 0.16 7.85 -10.88
C ALA A 67 1.14 9.01 -10.63
N PRO A 68 0.69 10.11 -9.96
CA PRO A 68 1.43 11.35 -9.92
C PRO A 68 2.87 11.04 -9.55
N THR A 69 3.78 11.28 -10.50
CA THR A 69 5.17 10.88 -10.34
C THR A 69 5.70 11.54 -9.08
N PRO A 70 6.27 10.75 -8.16
CA PRO A 70 6.82 11.29 -6.95
C PRO A 70 7.96 12.26 -7.29
N ASP A 71 7.74 13.54 -6.95
CA ASP A 71 8.51 14.66 -7.47
C ASP A 71 9.71 14.97 -6.57
N VAL A 72 10.74 14.12 -6.67
CA VAL A 72 12.04 14.31 -5.99
C VAL A 72 12.65 15.65 -6.40
N GLU A 73 12.44 16.06 -7.65
CA GLU A 73 12.87 17.32 -8.21
C GLU A 73 12.21 18.53 -7.52
N ALA A 74 10.91 18.50 -7.25
CA ALA A 74 10.24 19.53 -6.47
C ALA A 74 10.79 19.62 -5.04
N LEU A 75 11.11 18.48 -4.42
CA LEU A 75 11.78 18.50 -3.12
C LEU A 75 13.15 19.16 -3.22
N ARG A 76 13.97 18.81 -4.21
CA ARG A 76 15.29 19.43 -4.41
C ARG A 76 15.17 20.93 -4.65
N ALA A 77 14.22 21.34 -5.48
CA ALA A 77 13.95 22.76 -5.74
C ALA A 77 13.56 23.50 -4.47
N LEU A 78 12.70 22.91 -3.62
CA LEU A 78 12.34 23.48 -2.32
C LEU A 78 13.57 23.64 -1.43
N VAL A 79 14.39 22.61 -1.32
CA VAL A 79 15.61 22.61 -0.49
C VAL A 79 16.61 23.68 -0.95
N GLU A 80 16.71 23.91 -2.25
CA GLU A 80 17.61 24.93 -2.82
C GLU A 80 17.13 26.37 -2.56
N ASP A 81 15.81 26.60 -2.49
CA ASP A 81 15.21 27.94 -2.36
C ASP A 81 15.05 28.41 -0.89
N VAL A 82 14.96 27.48 0.07
CA VAL A 82 14.56 27.81 1.45
C VAL A 82 15.69 27.75 2.47
N ASP A 83 15.59 28.59 3.51
CA ASP A 83 16.44 28.47 4.69
C ASP A 83 16.05 27.24 5.52
N CYS A 84 16.70 26.12 5.21
CA CYS A 84 16.52 24.86 5.89
C CYS A 84 16.90 24.94 7.39
N GLN A 85 17.60 25.97 7.87
CA GLN A 85 18.08 26.03 9.26
C GLN A 85 17.00 26.45 10.27
N CYS A 86 15.83 26.90 9.80
CA CYS A 86 14.76 27.32 10.71
C CYS A 86 14.17 26.13 11.49
N ALA A 87 13.85 26.36 12.77
CA ALA A 87 13.38 25.30 13.67
C ALA A 87 12.09 24.58 13.21
N PRO A 88 11.08 25.25 12.64
CA PRO A 88 9.88 24.57 12.13
C PRO A 88 10.22 23.62 10.98
N TYR A 89 11.06 24.05 10.03
CA TYR A 89 11.50 23.20 8.92
C TYR A 89 12.28 21.98 9.42
N GLN A 90 13.27 22.19 10.30
CA GLN A 90 14.06 21.08 10.87
C GLN A 90 13.19 20.07 11.61
N SER A 91 12.16 20.54 12.32
CA SER A 91 11.24 19.65 13.04
C SER A 91 10.41 18.79 12.08
N VAL A 92 9.89 19.40 11.00
CA VAL A 92 9.15 18.66 9.96
C VAL A 92 10.08 17.73 9.17
N ALA A 93 11.29 18.16 8.83
CA ALA A 93 12.26 17.35 8.11
C ALA A 93 12.66 16.09 8.91
N VAL A 94 12.89 16.22 10.22
CA VAL A 94 13.15 15.06 11.10
C VAL A 94 11.96 14.09 11.09
N ALA A 95 10.74 14.59 11.26
CA ALA A 95 9.55 13.75 11.24
C ALA A 95 9.36 13.06 9.88
N ALA A 96 9.55 13.80 8.79
CA ALA A 96 9.45 13.27 7.43
C ALA A 96 10.45 12.15 7.16
N VAL A 97 11.73 12.32 7.55
CA VAL A 97 12.74 11.26 7.40
C VAL A 97 12.34 10.01 8.19
N GLN A 98 11.86 10.17 9.43
CA GLN A 98 11.43 9.02 10.25
C GLN A 98 10.26 8.26 9.64
N ILE A 99 9.27 8.98 9.12
CA ILE A 99 8.11 8.40 8.46
C ILE A 99 8.54 7.67 7.19
N LEU A 100 9.39 8.29 6.36
CA LEU A 100 9.90 7.69 5.13
C LEU A 100 10.75 6.45 5.41
N GLU A 101 11.66 6.49 6.39
CA GLU A 101 12.50 5.34 6.75
C GLU A 101 11.66 4.17 7.28
N ARG A 102 10.59 4.47 8.03
CA ARG A 102 9.61 3.46 8.45
C ARG A 102 8.91 2.86 7.23
N ALA A 103 8.33 3.69 6.35
CA ALA A 103 7.65 3.23 5.15
C ALA A 103 8.56 2.38 4.25
N LEU A 104 9.79 2.85 3.98
CA LEU A 104 10.79 2.16 3.19
C LEU A 104 11.07 0.74 3.65
N ARG A 105 11.06 0.49 4.98
CA ARG A 105 11.26 -0.86 5.51
C ARG A 105 10.15 -1.80 5.04
N TYR A 106 8.89 -1.39 5.19
CA TYR A 106 7.75 -2.23 4.81
C TYR A 106 7.59 -2.33 3.28
N GLU A 107 7.87 -1.27 2.54
CA GLU A 107 7.83 -1.31 1.08
C GLU A 107 8.91 -2.24 0.50
N ARG A 108 10.10 -2.31 1.13
CA ARG A 108 11.13 -3.29 0.76
C ARG A 108 10.66 -4.72 0.99
N GLU A 109 10.05 -4.98 2.14
CA GLU A 109 9.47 -6.30 2.44
C GLU A 109 8.37 -6.65 1.42
N ALA A 110 7.51 -5.70 1.05
CA ALA A 110 6.47 -5.90 0.03
C ALA A 110 7.07 -6.17 -1.37
N ALA A 111 8.14 -5.46 -1.74
CA ALA A 111 8.87 -5.70 -2.99
C ALA A 111 9.56 -7.07 -3.03
N GLU A 112 10.00 -7.59 -1.89
CA GLU A 112 10.55 -8.95 -1.76
C GLU A 112 9.47 -10.03 -1.81
N ALA A 113 8.26 -9.74 -1.30
CA ALA A 113 7.12 -10.64 -1.29
C ALA A 113 6.30 -10.64 -2.59
N ALA A 114 6.63 -9.77 -3.54
CA ALA A 114 5.94 -9.65 -4.83
C ALA A 114 5.91 -10.99 -5.60
N LEU A 115 4.79 -11.25 -6.29
CA LEU A 115 4.51 -12.56 -6.93
C LEU A 115 5.16 -12.71 -8.31
N SER A 116 5.58 -11.60 -8.93
CA SER A 116 6.22 -11.58 -10.24
C SER A 116 7.37 -10.57 -10.31
N LEU A 117 8.24 -10.77 -11.30
CA LEU A 117 9.39 -9.89 -11.52
C LEU A 117 8.97 -8.46 -11.86
N GLY A 118 7.94 -8.26 -12.68
CA GLY A 118 7.47 -6.93 -13.07
C GLY A 118 6.95 -6.14 -11.86
N GLN A 119 6.21 -6.79 -10.98
CA GLN A 119 5.72 -6.19 -9.73
C GLN A 119 6.89 -5.85 -8.80
N GLN A 120 7.85 -6.77 -8.66
CA GLN A 120 9.05 -6.52 -7.89
C GLN A 120 9.86 -5.33 -8.43
N GLU A 121 10.00 -5.18 -9.75
CA GLU A 121 10.68 -4.05 -10.38
C GLU A 121 9.94 -2.73 -10.12
N LYS A 122 8.61 -2.72 -10.24
CA LYS A 122 7.78 -1.54 -9.93
C LYS A 122 7.93 -1.12 -8.48
N LEU A 123 7.79 -2.04 -7.54
CA LEU A 123 7.91 -1.74 -6.10
C LEU A 123 9.33 -1.31 -5.73
N ARG A 124 10.37 -1.89 -6.34
CA ARG A 124 11.75 -1.43 -6.15
C ARG A 124 11.97 0.00 -6.65
N SER A 125 11.36 0.37 -7.78
CA SER A 125 11.43 1.75 -8.30
C SER A 125 10.79 2.74 -7.31
N MET A 126 9.64 2.40 -6.73
CA MET A 126 9.01 3.19 -5.67
C MET A 126 9.94 3.33 -4.46
N VAL A 127 10.47 2.22 -3.94
CA VAL A 127 11.44 2.21 -2.84
C VAL A 127 12.65 3.11 -3.14
N GLU A 128 13.16 3.09 -4.37
CA GLU A 128 14.28 3.94 -4.78
C GLU A 128 13.93 5.43 -4.69
N VAL A 129 12.74 5.83 -5.15
CA VAL A 129 12.30 7.22 -5.06
C VAL A 129 12.15 7.68 -3.60
N ALA A 130 11.53 6.87 -2.74
CA ALA A 130 11.41 7.19 -1.32
C ALA A 130 12.78 7.27 -0.63
N ASP A 131 13.74 6.40 -0.99
CA ASP A 131 15.10 6.41 -0.44
C ASP A 131 15.87 7.66 -0.88
N GLN A 132 15.76 8.06 -2.15
CA GLN A 132 16.32 9.31 -2.66
C GLN A 132 15.73 10.53 -1.94
N THR A 133 14.41 10.56 -1.76
CA THR A 133 13.70 11.62 -1.02
C THR A 133 14.21 11.71 0.42
N ALA A 134 14.27 10.58 1.13
CA ALA A 134 14.80 10.52 2.49
C ALA A 134 16.26 10.98 2.55
N SER A 135 17.08 10.65 1.53
CA SER A 135 18.47 11.12 1.46
C SER A 135 18.58 12.62 1.29
N VAL A 136 17.81 13.22 0.37
CA VAL A 136 17.78 14.68 0.19
C VAL A 136 17.41 15.37 1.49
N LEU A 137 16.38 14.89 2.21
CA LEU A 137 15.99 15.44 3.50
C LEU A 137 17.05 15.26 4.59
N ARG A 138 17.70 14.10 4.66
CA ARG A 138 18.79 13.86 5.62
C ARG A 138 19.91 14.88 5.42
N ASP A 139 20.21 15.23 4.18
CA ASP A 139 21.28 16.18 3.85
C ASP A 139 20.92 17.64 4.22
N THR A 140 19.65 17.96 4.45
CA THR A 140 19.22 19.28 4.94
C THR A 140 19.21 19.41 6.46
N LEU A 141 19.31 18.29 7.18
CA LEU A 141 19.29 18.31 8.65
C LEU A 141 20.55 18.98 9.20
N ASN A 142 20.35 19.79 10.23
CA ASN A 142 21.47 20.35 10.97
C ASN A 142 21.94 19.37 12.06
N SER A 143 23.01 19.73 12.77
CA SER A 143 23.59 18.87 13.81
C SER A 143 22.62 18.48 14.93
N GLN A 144 21.60 19.31 15.21
CA GLN A 144 20.57 18.98 16.18
C GLN A 144 19.52 18.04 15.56
N GLY A 145 19.10 18.29 14.32
CA GLY A 145 18.21 17.41 13.57
C GLY A 145 18.73 15.97 13.52
N HIS A 146 20.01 15.79 13.16
CA HIS A 146 20.66 14.48 13.18
C HIS A 146 20.67 13.81 14.57
N LYS A 147 20.82 14.57 15.65
CA LYS A 147 20.76 14.00 17.01
C LYS A 147 19.35 13.56 17.37
N VAL A 148 18.34 14.37 17.04
CA VAL A 148 16.93 14.05 17.33
C VAL A 148 16.48 12.83 16.53
N MET A 149 16.95 12.67 15.28
CA MET A 149 16.71 11.46 14.47
C MET A 149 17.04 10.18 15.24
N HIS A 150 18.20 10.13 15.91
CA HIS A 150 18.62 8.94 16.67
C HIS A 150 17.87 8.74 17.98
N LEU A 151 17.33 9.80 18.59
CA LEU A 151 16.59 9.70 19.86
C LEU A 151 15.15 9.22 19.67
N CYS A 152 14.57 9.58 18.53
CA CYS A 152 13.19 9.24 18.17
C CYS A 152 13.11 8.04 17.21
N ALA A 153 14.25 7.43 16.85
CA ALA A 153 14.28 6.11 16.26
C ALA A 153 13.69 5.14 17.27
N LYS A 154 12.36 4.95 17.19
CA LYS A 154 11.64 3.94 17.95
C LYS A 154 12.37 2.63 17.65
N GLU A 155 12.94 2.01 18.69
CA GLU A 155 13.47 0.65 18.57
C GLU A 155 12.45 -0.15 17.77
N PRO A 156 12.88 -0.90 16.74
CA PRO A 156 11.96 -1.65 15.91
C PRO A 156 11.04 -2.38 16.88
N LEU A 157 9.75 -2.06 16.81
CA LEU A 157 8.72 -2.76 17.54
C LEU A 157 8.93 -4.21 17.14
N SER A 158 9.66 -4.93 17.98
CA SER A 158 9.69 -6.36 17.99
C SER A 158 8.29 -6.67 18.50
N ASP A 159 7.34 -6.64 17.57
CA ASP A 159 6.02 -7.15 17.83
C ASP A 159 6.25 -8.54 18.45
N PRO A 160 5.61 -8.92 19.58
CA PRO A 160 5.94 -10.15 20.29
C PRO A 160 5.71 -11.46 19.49
N GLY A 161 5.48 -11.38 18.18
CA GLY A 161 5.51 -12.48 17.21
C GLY A 161 6.32 -12.21 15.93
N TRP A 162 7.01 -11.06 15.80
CA TRP A 162 7.87 -10.76 14.65
C TRP A 162 9.23 -11.41 14.83
N ASP A 163 9.38 -12.61 14.24
CA ASP A 163 10.68 -13.24 14.04
C ASP A 163 11.32 -12.64 12.77
N PRO A 164 12.43 -11.90 12.87
CA PRO A 164 13.16 -11.38 11.71
C PRO A 164 13.67 -12.48 10.76
N GLN A 165 13.62 -13.74 11.20
CA GLN A 165 13.97 -14.92 10.39
C GLN A 165 12.77 -15.65 9.78
N SER A 166 11.53 -15.18 10.00
CA SER A 166 10.34 -15.77 9.38
C SER A 166 10.22 -15.34 7.92
N SER A 167 11.05 -15.95 7.07
CA SER A 167 10.99 -15.90 5.60
C SER A 167 9.72 -16.59 5.03
N GLY A 168 8.58 -16.43 5.68
CA GLY A 168 7.37 -17.22 5.46
C GLY A 168 6.06 -16.50 5.82
N GLN A 169 6.10 -15.18 6.07
CA GLN A 169 4.88 -14.38 6.13
C GLN A 169 4.18 -14.43 4.75
N PRO A 170 2.87 -14.65 4.68
CA PRO A 170 2.13 -14.56 3.43
C PRO A 170 2.28 -13.17 2.81
N TRP A 171 2.39 -13.08 1.48
CA TRP A 171 2.56 -11.81 0.76
C TRP A 171 1.54 -10.74 1.13
N TRP A 172 0.29 -11.16 1.40
CA TRP A 172 -0.81 -10.23 1.71
C TRP A 172 -0.65 -9.58 3.08
N PHE A 173 0.04 -10.26 4.02
CA PHE A 173 0.31 -9.70 5.34
C PHE A 173 1.30 -8.54 5.22
N VAL A 174 2.42 -8.79 4.52
CA VAL A 174 3.46 -7.79 4.27
C VAL A 174 2.92 -6.60 3.46
N LEU A 175 2.05 -6.86 2.48
CA LEU A 175 1.40 -5.81 1.70
C LEU A 175 0.45 -4.95 2.56
N THR A 176 -0.33 -5.59 3.45
CA THR A 176 -1.24 -4.87 4.36
C THR A 176 -0.47 -4.01 5.34
N ASP A 177 0.63 -4.52 5.90
CA ASP A 177 1.51 -3.75 6.78
C ASP A 177 2.11 -2.53 6.07
N ALA A 178 2.53 -2.69 4.80
CA ALA A 178 3.03 -1.57 3.99
C ALA A 178 1.96 -0.51 3.74
N LEU A 179 0.74 -0.92 3.38
CA LEU A 179 -0.40 -0.01 3.19
C LEU A 179 -0.74 0.75 4.49
N GLU A 180 -0.85 0.06 5.63
CA GLU A 180 -1.15 0.68 6.92
C GLU A 180 -0.09 1.73 7.31
N VAL A 181 1.19 1.41 7.11
CA VAL A 181 2.28 2.33 7.44
C VAL A 181 2.30 3.56 6.55
N LEU A 182 1.96 3.43 5.26
CA LEU A 182 1.85 4.56 4.34
C LEU A 182 0.65 5.44 4.65
N GLU A 183 -0.50 4.85 5.00
CA GLU A 183 -1.69 5.59 5.44
C GLU A 183 -1.40 6.36 6.73
N GLU A 184 -0.85 5.70 7.76
CA GLU A 184 -0.46 6.32 9.03
C GLU A 184 0.54 7.47 8.79
N GLY A 185 1.53 7.26 7.93
CA GLY A 185 2.51 8.28 7.56
C GLY A 185 1.88 9.48 6.85
N THR A 186 0.94 9.22 5.93
CA THR A 186 0.22 10.27 5.20
C THR A 186 -0.60 11.14 6.15
N ASP A 187 -1.33 10.51 7.09
CA ASP A 187 -2.12 11.21 8.11
C ASP A 187 -1.24 12.05 9.05
N GLN A 188 -0.08 11.52 9.45
CA GLN A 188 0.89 12.26 10.27
C GLN A 188 1.41 13.49 9.53
N MET A 189 1.77 13.36 8.25
CA MET A 189 2.23 14.49 7.43
C MET A 189 1.12 15.51 7.15
N ALA A 190 -0.12 15.05 6.95
CA ALA A 190 -1.29 15.93 6.83
C ALA A 190 -1.53 16.72 8.13
N SER A 191 -1.41 16.07 9.29
CA SER A 191 -1.48 16.73 10.60
C SER A 191 -0.40 17.80 10.73
N LEU A 192 0.86 17.49 10.41
CA LEU A 192 1.97 18.45 10.42
C LEU A 192 1.68 19.64 9.49
N THR A 193 1.16 19.39 8.28
CA THR A 193 0.77 20.42 7.31
C THR A 193 -0.23 21.41 7.90
N THR A 194 -1.26 20.92 8.59
CA THR A 194 -2.27 21.79 9.22
C THR A 194 -1.73 22.61 10.38
N GLY A 195 -0.66 22.14 11.03
CA GLY A 195 0.04 22.84 12.11
C GLY A 195 0.99 23.95 11.64
N GLN A 196 1.30 24.03 10.34
CA GLN A 196 2.23 25.02 9.81
C GLN A 196 1.54 26.28 9.27
N PRO A 197 2.19 27.46 9.37
CA PRO A 197 1.71 28.68 8.72
C PRO A 197 1.51 28.47 7.20
N PRO A 198 0.51 29.12 6.59
CA PRO A 198 0.39 29.19 5.13
C PRO A 198 1.69 29.71 4.51
N ASP A 199 2.04 29.18 3.34
CA ASP A 199 3.21 29.55 2.54
C ASP A 199 4.57 29.38 3.26
N SER A 200 4.61 28.61 4.36
CA SER A 200 5.88 28.29 5.02
C SER A 200 6.56 27.10 4.35
N PRO A 201 7.91 27.09 4.24
CA PRO A 201 8.68 25.96 3.72
C PRO A 201 8.38 24.63 4.43
N ALA A 202 8.10 24.68 5.73
CA ALA A 202 7.74 23.52 6.52
C ALA A 202 6.39 22.92 6.08
N ARG A 203 5.43 23.76 5.68
CA ARG A 203 4.13 23.33 5.17
C ARG A 203 4.25 22.71 3.78
N GLU A 204 5.04 23.34 2.92
CA GLU A 204 5.27 22.83 1.57
C GLU A 204 6.00 21.50 1.61
N LEU A 205 7.04 21.39 2.44
CA LEU A 205 7.71 20.13 2.71
C LEU A 205 6.72 19.05 3.17
N SER A 206 5.87 19.36 4.16
CA SER A 206 4.94 18.34 4.66
C SER A 206 3.90 17.92 3.62
N GLN A 207 3.50 18.81 2.71
CA GLN A 207 2.60 18.49 1.60
C GLN A 207 3.28 17.60 0.55
N LEU A 208 4.53 17.89 0.19
CA LEU A 208 5.29 17.07 -0.76
C LEU A 208 5.44 15.64 -0.25
N ILE A 209 5.78 15.47 1.03
CA ILE A 209 5.94 14.13 1.61
C ILE A 209 4.60 13.42 1.78
N ALA A 210 3.53 14.11 2.17
CA ALA A 210 2.19 13.51 2.20
C ALA A 210 1.76 13.02 0.80
N LYS A 211 2.02 13.80 -0.25
CA LYS A 211 1.70 13.42 -1.64
C LYS A 211 2.51 12.21 -2.09
N LEU A 212 3.79 12.13 -1.72
CA LEU A 212 4.65 10.98 -2.01
C LEU A 212 4.09 9.71 -1.37
N LEU A 213 3.82 9.73 -0.06
CA LEU A 213 3.30 8.58 0.68
C LEU A 213 1.94 8.13 0.14
N TRP A 214 1.06 9.08 -0.18
CA TRP A 214 -0.23 8.79 -0.77
C TRP A 214 -0.12 8.17 -2.18
N SER A 215 0.78 8.69 -3.02
CA SER A 215 1.05 8.11 -4.36
C SER A 215 1.55 6.67 -4.25
N HIS A 216 2.42 6.39 -3.27
CA HIS A 216 2.88 5.04 -3.01
C HIS A 216 1.76 4.11 -2.50
N HIS A 217 0.92 4.60 -1.59
CA HIS A 217 -0.23 3.88 -1.08
C HIS A 217 -1.20 3.48 -2.21
N ASP A 218 -1.57 4.45 -3.06
CA ASP A 218 -2.46 4.19 -4.20
C ASP A 218 -1.84 3.22 -5.20
N ALA A 219 -0.53 3.33 -5.46
CA ALA A 219 0.18 2.38 -6.32
C ALA A 219 0.16 0.95 -5.74
N LEU A 220 0.33 0.78 -4.42
CA LEU A 220 0.24 -0.52 -3.76
C LEU A 220 -1.18 -1.09 -3.76
N LEU A 221 -2.21 -0.25 -3.65
CA LEU A 221 -3.61 -0.70 -3.77
C LEU A 221 -3.90 -1.27 -5.16
N LEU A 222 -3.46 -0.57 -6.21
CA LEU A 222 -3.61 -1.06 -7.59
C LEU A 222 -2.90 -2.41 -7.78
N GLU A 223 -1.69 -2.54 -7.24
CA GLU A 223 -0.98 -3.82 -7.24
C GLU A 223 -1.74 -4.91 -6.48
N ALA A 224 -2.28 -4.60 -5.29
CA ALA A 224 -3.06 -5.55 -4.51
C ALA A 224 -4.24 -6.13 -5.29
N GLU A 225 -4.95 -5.29 -6.05
CA GLU A 225 -6.06 -5.71 -6.91
C GLU A 225 -5.61 -6.67 -8.03
N GLU A 226 -4.44 -6.39 -8.64
CA GLU A 226 -3.85 -7.27 -9.64
C GLU A 226 -3.38 -8.61 -9.05
N TRP A 227 -2.93 -8.64 -7.80
CA TRP A 227 -2.42 -9.87 -7.17
C TRP A 227 -3.54 -10.82 -6.74
N ILE A 228 -4.75 -10.30 -6.50
CA ILE A 228 -5.93 -11.07 -6.09
C ILE A 228 -6.69 -11.67 -7.30
N SER A 229 -6.52 -11.08 -8.49
CA SER A 229 -7.23 -11.43 -9.73
C SER A 229 -6.69 -12.68 -10.43
#